data_AF-A0A7S3ZPE6-F1
#
_entry.id   AF-A0A7S3ZPE6-F1
#
_cell.length_a   1.000
_cell.length_b   1.000
_cell.length_c   1.000
_cell.angle_alpha   90.00
_cell.angle_beta   90.00
_cell.angle_gamma   90.00
#
_symmetry.space_group_name_H-M   'P 1'
#
loop_
_entity.id
_entity.type
_entity.pdbx_description
1 polymer ?
#
loop_
_entity_poly.entity_id
_entity_poly.type
_entity_poly.pdbx_seq_one_letter_code
_entity_poly.pdbx_strand_id
1 'polypeptide(L)'
;MGAAGSIPADEAAAKEAGKTDDEIAIYKFCTGLADGSAKEQCAEGCEMGPPGAPPLPMDAMLGICGKMVVAFPDWKSLCLGITKNDDGTYSVLTQQVIGAMKADLPAIEGTPFPEVKLADLPDEAKIEMTLPVEGGAQIKFRGACDHD
;
A
#
# COMPACT_ATOMS: atom_id res chain seq x y z
N MET A 1 2.86 4.86 23.92
CA MET A 1 2.80 5.07 22.46
C MET A 1 4.15 4.63 21.90
N GLY A 2 4.26 3.36 21.53
CA GLY A 2 5.53 2.79 21.04
C GLY A 2 5.78 3.25 19.61
N ALA A 3 7.01 3.70 19.33
CA ALA A 3 7.46 3.89 17.96
C ALA A 3 7.29 2.56 17.22
N ALA A 4 6.30 2.47 16.34
CA ALA A 4 6.18 1.36 15.42
C ALA A 4 7.25 1.57 14.35
N GLY A 5 8.47 1.14 14.68
CA GLY A 5 9.55 1.02 13.72
C GLY A 5 9.10 0.12 12.58
N SER A 6 9.57 0.45 11.36
CA SER A 6 9.40 -0.39 10.17
C SER A 6 9.54 -1.87 10.51
N ILE A 7 8.55 -2.69 10.14
CA ILE A 7 8.67 -4.15 10.27
C ILE A 7 9.86 -4.58 9.41
N PRO A 8 10.76 -5.45 9.92
CA PRO A 8 11.88 -5.95 9.13
C PRO A 8 11.39 -6.57 7.82
N ALA A 9 12.06 -6.26 6.70
CA ALA A 9 11.70 -6.80 5.39
C ALA A 9 11.90 -8.31 5.26
N ASP A 10 12.72 -8.89 6.15
CA ASP A 10 12.99 -10.32 6.23
C ASP A 10 12.03 -11.02 7.19
N GLU A 11 11.42 -12.13 6.74
CA GLU A 11 10.44 -12.88 7.53
C GLU A 11 11.05 -13.53 8.78
N ALA A 12 12.29 -14.03 8.70
CA ALA A 12 12.94 -14.64 9.85
C ALA A 12 13.23 -13.58 10.93
N ALA A 13 13.74 -12.41 10.53
CA ALA A 13 13.96 -11.28 11.44
C ALA A 13 12.65 -10.74 12.03
N ALA A 14 11.55 -10.71 11.26
CA ALA A 14 10.24 -10.30 11.76
C ALA A 14 9.71 -11.29 12.82
N LYS A 15 9.87 -12.60 12.58
CA LYS A 15 9.51 -13.66 13.55
C LYS A 15 10.36 -13.58 14.82
N GLU A 16 11.66 -13.37 14.70
CA GLU A 16 12.57 -13.15 15.85
C GLU A 16 12.19 -11.90 16.66
N ALA A 17 11.64 -10.87 16.00
CA ALA A 17 11.09 -9.68 16.65
C ALA A 17 9.68 -9.88 17.27
N GLY A 18 9.15 -11.11 17.24
CA GLY A 18 7.87 -11.47 17.85
C GLY A 18 6.63 -11.09 17.03
N LYS A 19 6.78 -10.89 15.72
CA LYS A 19 5.65 -10.61 14.81
C LYS A 19 4.85 -11.86 14.47
N THR A 20 3.53 -11.71 14.37
CA THR A 20 2.63 -12.79 13.95
C THR A 20 2.71 -13.02 12.44
N ASP A 21 2.27 -14.20 11.98
CA ASP A 21 2.19 -14.49 10.53
C ASP A 21 1.26 -13.48 9.81
N ASP A 22 0.17 -13.05 10.45
CA ASP A 22 -0.73 -12.00 9.94
C ASP A 22 0.00 -10.67 9.78
N GLU A 23 0.76 -10.22 10.78
CA GLU A 23 1.53 -8.97 10.70
C GLU A 23 2.56 -9.01 9.57
N ILE A 24 3.19 -10.16 9.35
CA ILE A 24 4.17 -10.38 8.28
C ILE A 24 3.48 -10.36 6.91
N ALA A 25 2.34 -11.02 6.77
CA ALA A 25 1.55 -11.02 5.54
C ALA A 25 1.06 -9.61 5.18
N ILE A 26 0.58 -8.84 6.17
CA ILE A 26 0.14 -7.45 6.00
C ILE A 26 1.33 -6.55 5.60
N TYR A 27 2.50 -6.76 6.19
CA TYR A 27 3.69 -6.02 5.79
C TYR A 27 4.06 -6.30 4.32
N LYS A 28 4.15 -7.59 3.94
CA LYS A 28 4.43 -8.00 2.55
C LYS A 28 3.39 -7.44 1.59
N PHE A 29 2.11 -7.46 1.98
CA PHE A 29 1.03 -6.84 1.22
C PHE A 29 1.31 -5.35 0.96
N CYS A 30 1.63 -4.58 2.00
CA CYS A 30 1.85 -3.13 1.86
C CYS A 30 3.06 -2.82 0.97
N THR A 31 4.15 -3.57 1.11
CA THR A 31 5.38 -3.35 0.33
C THR A 31 5.27 -3.87 -1.10
N GLY A 32 4.43 -4.88 -1.33
CA GLY A 32 4.21 -5.52 -2.62
C GLY A 32 3.22 -4.80 -3.54
N LEU A 33 2.69 -3.63 -3.14
CA LEU A 33 1.77 -2.86 -3.99
C LEU A 33 2.45 -2.34 -5.26
N ALA A 34 3.74 -2.03 -5.19
CA ALA A 34 4.49 -1.48 -6.32
C ALA A 34 4.84 -2.53 -7.39
N ASP A 35 5.16 -3.77 -6.98
CA ASP A 35 5.54 -4.84 -7.91
C ASP A 35 4.40 -5.83 -8.20
N GLY A 36 3.25 -5.67 -7.54
CA GLY A 36 2.07 -6.52 -7.70
C GLY A 36 2.08 -7.79 -6.83
N SER A 37 3.16 -8.06 -6.08
CA SER A 37 3.27 -9.22 -5.18
C SER A 37 2.28 -9.17 -4.01
N ALA A 38 1.67 -8.01 -3.74
CA ALA A 38 0.61 -7.88 -2.74
C ALA A 38 -0.55 -8.86 -2.96
N LYS A 39 -0.83 -9.24 -4.22
CA LYS A 39 -1.89 -10.21 -4.55
C LYS A 39 -1.66 -11.59 -3.91
N GLU A 40 -0.41 -11.98 -3.73
CA GLU A 40 -0.04 -13.28 -3.14
C GLU A 40 -0.48 -13.40 -1.67
N GLN A 41 -0.66 -12.26 -1.00
CA GLN A 41 -1.10 -12.22 0.39
C GLN A 41 -2.64 -12.15 0.51
N CYS A 42 -3.34 -12.00 -0.61
CA CYS A 42 -4.78 -11.76 -0.64
C CYS A 42 -5.58 -13.05 -0.80
N ALA A 43 -6.60 -13.23 0.03
CA ALA A 43 -7.65 -14.21 -0.23
C ALA A 43 -8.48 -13.82 -1.48
N GLU A 44 -9.16 -14.81 -2.07
CA GLU A 44 -10.10 -14.54 -3.16
C GLU A 44 -11.20 -13.56 -2.72
N GLY A 45 -11.44 -12.52 -3.53
CA GLY A 45 -12.40 -11.46 -3.21
C GLY A 45 -11.92 -10.44 -2.17
N CYS A 46 -10.62 -10.37 -1.87
CA CYS A 46 -10.04 -9.31 -1.05
C CYS A 46 -10.29 -7.93 -1.68
N GLU A 47 -10.63 -6.96 -0.83
CA GLU A 47 -10.80 -5.55 -1.20
C GLU A 47 -9.90 -4.67 -0.33
N MET A 48 -9.39 -3.60 -0.93
CA MET A 48 -8.61 -2.57 -0.24
C MET A 48 -9.35 -1.25 -0.32
N GLY A 49 -9.60 -0.64 0.85
CA GLY A 49 -10.12 0.74 0.94
C GLY A 49 -8.98 1.71 1.23
N PRO A 50 -8.50 2.51 0.25
CA PRO A 50 -7.61 3.62 0.56
C PRO A 50 -8.33 4.67 1.41
N PRO A 51 -7.59 5.47 2.20
CA PRO A 51 -8.18 6.57 2.95
C PRO A 51 -9.01 7.48 2.05
N GLY A 52 -10.28 7.70 2.40
CA GLY A 52 -11.19 8.59 1.66
C GLY A 52 -11.77 8.03 0.35
N ALA A 53 -11.48 6.77 -0.01
CA ALA A 53 -12.04 6.11 -1.19
C ALA A 53 -12.84 4.85 -0.81
N PRO A 54 -13.87 4.47 -1.60
CA PRO A 54 -14.56 3.21 -1.38
C PRO A 54 -13.59 2.02 -1.57
N PRO A 55 -13.82 0.86 -0.91
CA PRO A 55 -13.08 -0.35 -1.17
C PRO A 55 -13.10 -0.75 -2.65
N LEU A 56 -11.95 -1.13 -3.17
CA LEU A 56 -11.78 -1.63 -4.54
C LEU A 56 -11.30 -3.08 -4.52
N PRO A 57 -11.73 -3.91 -5.49
CA PRO A 57 -11.14 -5.22 -5.70
C PRO A 57 -9.63 -5.12 -5.92
N MET A 58 -8.86 -6.08 -5.39
CA MET A 58 -7.40 -6.04 -5.47
C MET A 58 -6.85 -5.93 -6.89
N ASP A 59 -7.48 -6.56 -7.89
CA ASP A 59 -7.03 -6.44 -9.28
C ASP A 59 -7.19 -5.02 -9.84
N ALA A 60 -8.25 -4.32 -9.45
CA ALA A 60 -8.42 -2.92 -9.80
C ALA A 60 -7.36 -2.05 -9.09
N MET A 61 -7.10 -2.31 -7.80
CA MET A 61 -6.08 -1.61 -7.04
C MET A 61 -4.68 -1.77 -7.65
N LEU A 62 -4.28 -2.99 -7.99
CA LEU A 62 -2.97 -3.26 -8.59
C LEU A 62 -2.85 -2.70 -10.01
N GLY A 63 -3.94 -2.67 -10.77
CA GLY A 63 -3.98 -1.96 -12.05
C GLY A 63 -3.71 -0.46 -11.92
N ILE A 64 -4.19 0.16 -10.84
CA ILE A 64 -3.91 1.56 -10.49
C ILE A 64 -2.44 1.72 -10.08
N CYS A 65 -1.95 0.89 -9.14
CA CYS A 65 -0.56 0.91 -8.68
C CYS A 65 0.44 0.73 -9.83
N GLY A 66 0.17 -0.18 -10.77
CA GLY A 66 1.03 -0.39 -11.93
C GLY A 66 1.17 0.86 -12.81
N LYS A 67 0.10 1.64 -12.99
CA LYS A 67 0.16 2.92 -13.72
C LYS A 67 0.98 3.97 -12.95
N MET A 68 0.84 4.01 -11.63
CA MET A 68 1.61 4.91 -10.77
C MET A 68 3.10 4.60 -10.84
N VAL A 69 3.51 3.32 -10.82
CA VAL A 69 4.92 2.90 -10.88
C VAL A 69 5.58 3.27 -12.21
N VAL A 70 4.83 3.27 -13.32
CA VAL A 70 5.38 3.75 -14.61
C VAL A 70 5.77 5.22 -14.53
N ALA A 71 4.92 6.07 -13.95
CA ALA A 71 5.20 7.49 -13.77
C ALA A 71 6.23 7.74 -12.65
N PHE A 72 6.20 6.93 -11.59
CA PHE A 72 6.97 7.06 -10.36
C PHE A 72 7.69 5.74 -10.02
N PRO A 73 8.79 5.42 -10.72
CA PRO A 73 9.43 4.10 -10.60
C PRO A 73 10.10 3.85 -9.24
N ASP A 74 10.35 4.92 -8.47
CA ASP A 74 10.90 4.83 -7.13
C ASP A 74 9.80 4.81 -6.05
N TRP A 75 8.52 4.73 -6.45
CA TRP A 75 7.39 4.73 -5.52
C TRP A 75 7.42 3.53 -4.58
N LYS A 76 7.17 3.78 -3.29
CA LYS A 76 7.10 2.77 -2.23
C LYS A 76 5.95 3.09 -1.29
N SER A 77 5.29 2.03 -0.83
CA SER A 77 4.33 2.09 0.27
C SER A 77 4.97 1.48 1.50
N LEU A 78 5.15 2.29 2.54
CA LEU A 78 5.70 1.85 3.83
C LEU A 78 4.55 1.44 4.74
N CYS A 79 4.71 0.33 5.47
CA CYS A 79 3.83 -0.04 6.58
C CYS A 79 4.48 0.36 7.90
N LEU A 80 3.90 1.36 8.55
CA LEU A 80 4.40 1.95 9.79
C LEU A 80 3.64 1.48 11.02
N GLY A 81 2.56 0.72 10.85
CA GLY A 81 1.76 0.23 11.97
C GLY A 81 0.61 -0.64 11.51
N ILE A 82 0.27 -1.62 12.34
CA ILE A 82 -0.82 -2.56 12.11
C ILE A 82 -1.67 -2.58 13.38
N THR A 83 -2.98 -2.48 13.22
CA THR A 83 -3.96 -2.61 14.31
C THR A 83 -5.01 -3.62 13.90
N LYS A 84 -5.19 -4.66 14.70
CA LYS A 84 -6.30 -5.61 14.53
C LYS A 84 -7.59 -4.97 15.04
N ASN A 85 -8.63 -5.02 14.24
CA ASN A 85 -9.95 -4.52 14.58
C ASN A 85 -10.80 -5.66 15.21
N ASP A 86 -11.85 -5.29 15.94
CA ASP A 86 -12.73 -6.26 16.63
C ASP A 86 -13.50 -7.18 15.67
N ASP A 87 -13.67 -6.75 14.41
CA ASP A 87 -14.36 -7.50 13.35
C ASP A 87 -13.42 -8.46 12.57
N GLY A 88 -12.18 -8.64 13.05
CA GLY A 88 -11.18 -9.50 12.43
C GLY A 88 -10.44 -8.86 11.25
N THR A 89 -10.77 -7.63 10.87
CA THR A 89 -10.03 -6.87 9.85
C THR A 89 -8.79 -6.20 10.42
N TYR A 90 -7.94 -5.65 9.55
CA TYR A 90 -6.75 -4.92 9.97
C TYR A 90 -6.78 -3.49 9.42
N SER A 91 -6.47 -2.54 10.30
CA SER A 91 -6.17 -1.15 9.96
C SER A 91 -4.66 -0.99 9.86
N VAL A 92 -4.17 -0.43 8.76
CA VAL A 92 -2.74 -0.16 8.57
C VAL A 92 -2.46 1.34 8.56
N LEU A 93 -1.32 1.70 9.15
CA LEU A 93 -0.72 3.02 9.06
C LEU A 93 0.30 2.97 7.94
N THR A 94 0.06 3.69 6.84
CA THR A 94 0.94 3.66 5.67
C THR A 94 1.56 5.03 5.40
N GLN A 95 2.69 5.01 4.72
CA GLN A 95 3.30 6.22 4.18
C GLN A 95 3.73 5.98 2.74
N GLN A 96 3.26 6.85 1.85
CA GLN A 96 3.62 6.80 0.44
C GLN A 96 4.88 7.63 0.20
N VAL A 97 5.89 7.02 -0.41
CA VAL A 97 7.12 7.67 -0.85
C VAL A 97 7.07 7.67 -2.37
N ILE A 98 6.80 8.80 -3.00
CA ILE A 98 6.45 8.89 -4.43
C ILE A 98 7.67 8.99 -5.34
N GLY A 99 8.84 9.36 -4.82
CA GLY A 99 10.01 9.54 -5.69
C GLY A 99 9.81 10.66 -6.72
N ALA A 100 10.76 10.82 -7.64
CA ALA A 100 10.62 11.77 -8.74
C ALA A 100 9.76 11.17 -9.86
N MET A 101 8.87 11.97 -10.45
CA MET A 101 8.15 11.59 -11.67
C MET A 101 9.13 11.49 -12.85
N LYS A 102 9.11 10.37 -13.58
CA LYS A 102 10.01 10.11 -14.73
C LYS A 102 9.27 9.88 -16.04
N ALA A 103 7.94 9.77 -16.02
CA ALA A 103 7.09 9.61 -17.20
C ALA A 103 5.72 10.24 -16.95
N ASP A 104 4.92 10.43 -18.01
CA ASP A 104 3.53 10.89 -17.90
C ASP A 104 2.70 9.90 -17.06
N LEU A 105 1.82 10.46 -16.21
CA LEU A 105 0.82 9.69 -15.50
C LEU A 105 -0.47 9.73 -16.33
N PRO A 106 -0.90 8.60 -16.92
CA PRO A 106 -2.15 8.57 -17.67
C PRO A 106 -3.34 8.78 -16.74
N ALA A 107 -4.44 9.28 -17.28
CA ALA A 107 -5.72 9.26 -16.58
C ALA A 107 -6.07 7.84 -16.12
N ILE A 108 -6.54 7.74 -14.88
CA ILE A 108 -6.90 6.46 -14.29
C ILE A 108 -8.41 6.28 -14.44
N GLU A 109 -8.80 5.50 -15.45
CA GLU A 109 -10.21 5.16 -15.73
C GLU A 109 -10.93 4.67 -14.47
N GLY A 110 -12.15 5.18 -14.25
CA GLY A 110 -12.96 4.85 -13.06
C GLY A 110 -12.60 5.64 -11.80
N THR A 111 -11.66 6.59 -11.88
CA THR A 111 -11.27 7.44 -10.75
C THR A 111 -11.31 8.93 -11.14
N PRO A 112 -11.35 9.87 -10.17
CA PRO A 112 -11.26 11.29 -10.47
C PRO A 112 -9.84 11.77 -10.81
N PHE A 113 -8.84 10.88 -10.87
CA PHE A 113 -7.45 11.27 -11.11
C PHE A 113 -7.22 11.61 -12.60
N PRO A 114 -6.86 12.87 -12.92
CA PRO A 114 -6.63 13.29 -14.30
C PRO A 114 -5.29 12.76 -14.82
N GLU A 115 -5.09 12.92 -16.13
CA GLU A 115 -3.75 12.79 -16.71
C GLU A 115 -2.84 13.91 -16.19
N VAL A 116 -1.57 13.58 -15.90
CA VAL A 116 -0.52 14.53 -15.52
C VAL A 116 0.68 14.33 -16.43
N LYS A 117 1.08 15.38 -17.14
CA LYS A 117 2.26 15.35 -18.02
C LYS A 117 3.52 15.69 -17.25
N LEU A 118 4.60 14.95 -17.50
CA LEU A 118 5.90 15.25 -16.90
C LEU A 118 6.40 16.66 -17.26
N ALA A 119 6.09 17.12 -18.48
CA ALA A 119 6.48 18.44 -18.98
C ALA A 119 5.75 19.58 -18.25
N ASP A 120 4.58 19.31 -17.68
CA ASP A 120 3.76 20.31 -16.98
C ASP A 120 4.14 20.43 -15.49
N LEU A 121 5.00 19.54 -14.99
CA LEU A 121 5.48 19.61 -13.62
C LEU A 121 6.48 20.76 -13.43
N PRO A 122 6.31 21.58 -12.38
CA PRO A 122 7.36 22.50 -11.95
C PRO A 122 8.60 21.70 -11.53
N ASP A 123 9.78 22.26 -11.73
CA ASP A 123 11.05 21.55 -11.45
C ASP A 123 11.17 21.16 -9.97
N GLU A 124 10.57 21.94 -9.07
CA GLU A 124 10.47 21.66 -7.64
C GLU A 124 9.64 20.41 -7.32
N ALA A 125 8.76 19.97 -8.23
CA ALA A 125 7.97 18.75 -8.08
C ALA A 125 8.64 17.51 -8.71
N LYS A 126 9.83 17.65 -9.32
CA LYS A 126 10.61 16.55 -9.92
C LYS A 126 11.63 15.95 -8.96
N ILE A 127 11.40 16.12 -7.67
CA ILE A 127 12.25 15.59 -6.59
C ILE A 127 11.59 14.40 -5.92
N GLU A 128 12.35 13.65 -5.14
CA GLU A 128 11.78 12.65 -4.25
C GLU A 128 10.89 13.32 -3.20
N MET A 129 9.62 12.91 -3.15
CA MET A 129 8.65 13.39 -2.17
C MET A 129 8.17 12.25 -1.28
N THR A 130 8.24 12.46 0.03
CA THR A 130 7.58 11.62 1.03
C THR A 130 6.28 12.29 1.43
N LEU A 131 5.15 11.62 1.19
CA LEU A 131 3.85 12.14 1.59
C LEU A 131 3.65 12.03 3.11
N PRO A 132 2.72 12.81 3.68
CA PRO A 132 2.31 12.63 5.07
C PRO A 132 1.90 11.18 5.35
N VAL A 133 2.08 10.77 6.61
CA VAL A 133 1.61 9.45 7.06
C VAL A 133 0.09 9.44 7.04
N GLU A 134 -0.50 8.47 6.35
CA GLU A 134 -1.94 8.28 6.29
C GLU A 134 -2.35 7.06 7.12
N GLY A 135 -3.28 7.28 8.05
CA GLY A 135 -3.93 6.21 8.80
C GLY A 135 -5.30 5.89 8.21
N GLY A 136 -5.69 4.63 8.26
CA GLY A 136 -7.07 4.23 7.95
C GLY A 136 -7.27 3.52 6.61
N ALA A 137 -6.19 3.06 5.96
CA ALA A 137 -6.36 2.04 4.94
C ALA A 137 -6.88 0.77 5.63
N GLN A 138 -8.11 0.38 5.29
CA GLN A 138 -8.73 -0.83 5.79
C GLN A 138 -8.45 -1.96 4.82
N ILE A 139 -7.82 -3.02 5.32
CA ILE A 139 -7.58 -4.23 4.53
C ILE A 139 -8.45 -5.34 5.12
N LYS A 140 -9.36 -5.86 4.28
CA LYS A 140 -10.21 -6.99 4.65
C LYS A 140 -9.58 -8.29 4.18
N PHE A 141 -8.78 -8.92 5.04
CA PHE A 141 -8.36 -10.30 4.83
C PHE A 141 -9.50 -11.23 5.24
N ARG A 142 -10.05 -12.01 4.30
CA ARG A 142 -11.12 -12.98 4.59
C ARG A 142 -10.64 -14.22 5.37
N GLY A 143 -9.31 -14.42 5.47
CA GLY A 143 -8.70 -15.56 6.18
C GLY A 143 -8.66 -15.44 7.71
N ALA A 144 -9.03 -14.29 8.30
CA ALA A 144 -9.13 -14.15 9.75
C ALA A 144 -10.48 -14.63 10.32
N CYS A 145 -11.41 -15.08 9.47
CA CYS A 145 -12.72 -15.60 9.89
C CYS A 145 -12.81 -17.12 10.01
N ASP A 146 -11.79 -17.88 9.63
CA ASP A 146 -11.82 -19.34 9.79
C ASP A 146 -10.53 -19.81 10.47
N HIS A 147 -10.53 -19.78 11.80
CA HIS A 147 -9.95 -20.88 12.57
C HIS A 147 -11.10 -21.78 13.00
N ASP A 148 -11.38 -22.78 12.17
CA ASP A 148 -11.80 -24.13 12.58
C ASP A 148 -11.67 -25.10 11.39
#